data_AF-A0A7C5GNQ4-F1
#
_entry.id   AF-A0A7C5GNQ4-F1
#
_cell.length_a   1.000
_cell.length_b   1.000
_cell.length_c   1.000
_cell.angle_alpha   90.00
_cell.angle_beta   90.00
_cell.angle_gamma   90.00
#
_symmetry.space_group_name_H-M   'P 1'
#
loop_
_entity.id
_entity.type
_entity.pdbx_description
1 polymer ?
#
loop_
_entity_poly.entity_id
_entity_poly.type
_entity_poly.pdbx_seq_one_letter_code
_entity_poly.pdbx_strand_id
1 'polypeptide(L)'
;PGPNIALSEDFADDYTLTVYNGENYDEVLENVRRIIEIGKIFKRLPGLNCGRCGYDCWRLAEKVYSGESVECVVLKEKKDLEVYINGKSFPLNSFVRRLLKKLLIAFLRELKGYEGGSITIRLEDRNKVIYEER
;
A
#
# COMPACT_ATOMS: atom_id res chain seq x y z
N PRO A 1 1.20 -9.30 -13.33
CA PRO A 1 0.07 -8.99 -14.24
C PRO A 1 -1.15 -8.58 -13.40
N GLY A 2 -1.94 -7.63 -13.88
CA GLY A 2 -3.18 -7.19 -13.21
C GLY A 2 -4.40 -7.91 -13.77
N PRO A 3 -5.58 -7.72 -13.15
CA PRO A 3 -6.84 -8.26 -13.66
C PRO A 3 -7.08 -7.87 -15.12
N ASN A 4 -7.47 -8.81 -15.97
CA ASN A 4 -7.68 -8.58 -17.40
C ASN A 4 -8.99 -9.20 -17.93
N ILE A 5 -9.37 -8.82 -19.15
CA ILE A 5 -10.42 -9.47 -19.93
C ILE A 5 -9.74 -10.07 -21.15
N ALA A 6 -9.86 -11.39 -21.31
CA ALA A 6 -9.28 -12.08 -22.45
C ALA A 6 -10.22 -12.00 -23.66
N LEU A 7 -9.67 -11.88 -24.87
CA LEU A 7 -10.46 -11.83 -26.11
C LEU A 7 -10.79 -13.22 -26.67
N SER A 8 -10.14 -14.26 -26.15
CA SER A 8 -10.44 -15.68 -26.40
C SER A 8 -9.81 -16.53 -25.29
N GLU A 9 -10.21 -17.80 -25.22
CA GLU A 9 -9.65 -18.78 -24.26
C GLU A 9 -8.14 -18.93 -24.40
N ASP A 10 -7.59 -18.81 -25.61
CA ASP A 10 -6.15 -18.89 -25.88
C ASP A 10 -5.35 -17.76 -25.21
N PHE A 11 -6.01 -16.67 -24.82
CA PHE A 11 -5.41 -15.54 -24.10
C PHE A 11 -5.74 -15.53 -22.61
N ALA A 12 -6.45 -16.54 -22.09
CA ALA A 12 -6.78 -16.61 -20.68
C ALA A 12 -5.55 -16.94 -19.83
N ASP A 13 -5.43 -16.28 -18.68
CA ASP A 13 -4.40 -16.51 -17.68
C ASP A 13 -4.99 -16.48 -16.25
N ASP A 14 -4.14 -16.65 -15.24
CA ASP A 14 -4.53 -16.65 -13.82
C ASP A 14 -5.17 -15.32 -13.35
N TYR A 15 -5.11 -14.27 -14.17
CA TYR A 15 -5.66 -12.95 -13.89
C TYR A 15 -6.86 -12.59 -14.76
N THR A 16 -7.29 -13.48 -15.66
CA THR A 16 -8.46 -13.28 -16.50
C THR A 16 -9.73 -13.33 -15.67
N LEU A 17 -10.49 -12.23 -15.72
CA LEU A 17 -11.75 -12.08 -15.00
C LEU A 17 -12.92 -12.72 -15.74
N THR A 18 -12.87 -12.63 -17.07
CA THR A 18 -13.83 -13.22 -17.99
C THR A 18 -13.21 -13.25 -19.39
N VAL A 19 -13.63 -14.21 -20.20
CA VAL A 19 -13.30 -14.30 -21.62
C VAL A 19 -14.46 -13.68 -22.39
N TYR A 20 -14.19 -12.66 -23.18
CA TYR A 20 -15.20 -12.05 -24.03
C TYR A 20 -15.53 -12.98 -25.20
N ASN A 21 -16.79 -13.34 -25.34
CA ASN A 21 -17.26 -14.30 -26.35
C ASN A 21 -18.07 -13.68 -27.50
N GLY A 22 -18.14 -12.34 -27.56
CA GLY A 22 -18.94 -11.62 -28.56
C GLY A 22 -20.34 -11.22 -28.07
N GLU A 23 -20.82 -11.82 -26.98
CA GLU A 23 -22.22 -11.66 -26.51
C GLU A 23 -22.31 -11.33 -25.01
N ASN A 24 -21.31 -11.69 -24.19
CA ASN A 24 -21.30 -11.48 -22.73
C ASN A 24 -20.91 -10.06 -22.28
N TYR A 25 -21.42 -9.03 -22.97
CA TYR A 25 -21.13 -7.62 -22.66
C TYR A 25 -21.46 -7.24 -21.22
N ASP A 26 -22.59 -7.71 -20.70
CA ASP A 26 -23.03 -7.36 -19.34
C ASP A 26 -22.08 -7.91 -18.27
N GLU A 27 -21.59 -9.14 -18.46
CA GLU A 27 -20.62 -9.77 -17.56
C GLU A 27 -19.27 -9.03 -17.58
N VAL A 28 -18.79 -8.65 -18.77
CA VAL A 28 -17.58 -7.83 -18.93
C VAL A 28 -17.75 -6.50 -18.18
N LEU A 29 -18.86 -5.80 -18.39
CA LEU A 29 -19.12 -4.52 -17.73
C LEU A 29 -19.22 -4.66 -16.20
N GLU A 30 -19.84 -5.73 -15.71
CA GLU A 30 -19.90 -6.02 -14.28
C GLU A 30 -18.50 -6.27 -13.69
N ASN A 31 -17.67 -7.07 -14.35
CA ASN A 31 -16.29 -7.33 -13.93
C ASN A 31 -15.43 -6.05 -13.91
N VAL A 32 -15.56 -5.20 -14.93
CA VAL A 32 -14.85 -3.91 -14.96
C VAL A 32 -15.28 -3.02 -13.79
N ARG A 33 -16.60 -2.90 -13.55
CA ARG A 33 -17.12 -2.13 -12.40
C ARG A 33 -16.59 -2.67 -11.08
N ARG A 34 -16.59 -3.99 -10.90
CA ARG A 34 -16.06 -4.67 -9.71
C ARG A 34 -14.61 -4.29 -9.44
N ILE A 35 -13.74 -4.37 -10.44
CA ILE A 35 -12.32 -4.02 -10.30
C ILE A 35 -12.10 -2.54 -10.00
N ILE A 36 -12.91 -1.66 -10.59
CA ILE A 36 -12.85 -0.22 -10.29
C ILE A 36 -13.16 0.02 -8.80
N GLU A 37 -14.19 -0.63 -8.25
CA GLU A 37 -14.53 -0.49 -6.83
C GLU A 37 -13.46 -1.06 -5.89
N ILE A 38 -12.91 -2.24 -6.20
CA ILE A 38 -11.76 -2.79 -5.47
C ILE A 38 -10.56 -1.84 -5.54
N GLY A 39 -10.28 -1.28 -6.72
CA GLY A 39 -9.20 -0.33 -6.93
C GLY A 39 -9.35 0.95 -6.11
N LYS A 40 -10.59 1.44 -5.90
CA LYS A 40 -10.85 2.58 -5.00
C LYS A 40 -10.50 2.28 -3.55
N ILE A 41 -10.76 1.06 -3.08
CA ILE A 41 -10.38 0.61 -1.74
C ILE A 41 -8.85 0.48 -1.66
N PHE A 42 -8.24 -0.19 -2.65
CA PHE A 42 -6.79 -0.38 -2.73
C PHE A 42 -6.02 0.94 -2.67
N LYS A 43 -6.47 1.98 -3.37
CA LYS A 43 -5.85 3.32 -3.35
C LYS A 43 -5.81 3.98 -1.96
N ARG A 44 -6.64 3.52 -1.01
CA ARG A 44 -6.64 4.00 0.38
C ARG A 44 -5.71 3.18 1.28
N LEU A 45 -5.18 2.07 0.78
CA LEU A 45 -4.25 1.22 1.50
C LEU A 45 -2.81 1.71 1.34
N PRO A 46 -1.90 1.38 2.27
CA PRO A 46 -0.50 1.79 2.21
C PRO A 46 0.33 1.19 1.05
N GLY A 47 -0.18 0.19 0.32
CA GLY A 47 0.56 -0.47 -0.77
C GLY A 47 1.79 -1.29 -0.34
N LEU A 48 1.98 -1.52 0.96
CA LEU A 48 3.20 -2.16 1.50
C LEU A 48 3.26 -3.68 1.33
N ASN A 49 2.15 -4.33 0.99
CA ASN A 49 2.02 -5.79 0.89
C ASN A 49 2.65 -6.57 2.08
N CYS A 50 2.54 -6.03 3.30
CA CYS A 50 3.28 -6.53 4.45
C CYS A 50 2.75 -7.85 5.06
N GLY A 51 1.59 -8.35 4.61
CA GLY A 51 1.00 -9.61 5.06
C GLY A 51 0.50 -9.65 6.51
N ARG A 52 0.66 -8.58 7.30
CA ARG A 52 0.33 -8.59 8.75
C ARG A 52 -1.16 -8.69 9.08
N CYS A 53 -2.03 -8.43 8.11
CA CYS A 53 -3.47 -8.65 8.20
C CYS A 53 -3.92 -9.99 7.58
N GLY A 54 -2.97 -10.85 7.19
CA GLY A 54 -3.23 -12.12 6.50
C GLY A 54 -3.27 -12.03 4.97
N TYR A 55 -3.20 -10.83 4.41
CA TYR A 55 -3.38 -10.58 2.98
C TYR A 55 -2.32 -9.60 2.43
N ASP A 56 -2.05 -9.69 1.12
CA ASP A 56 -1.49 -8.56 0.38
C ASP A 56 -2.55 -7.44 0.25
N CYS A 57 -2.13 -6.25 -0.17
CA CYS A 57 -3.04 -5.09 -0.19
C CYS A 57 -4.17 -5.25 -1.21
N TRP A 58 -3.96 -5.97 -2.32
CA TRP A 58 -5.01 -6.19 -3.31
C TRP A 58 -6.08 -7.14 -2.77
N ARG A 59 -5.67 -8.29 -2.24
CA ARG A 59 -6.56 -9.26 -1.60
C ARG A 59 -7.30 -8.66 -0.41
N LEU A 60 -6.65 -7.80 0.37
CA LEU A 60 -7.35 -7.06 1.43
C LEU A 60 -8.46 -6.17 0.86
N ALA A 61 -8.20 -5.46 -0.24
CA ALA A 61 -9.20 -4.63 -0.89
C ALA A 61 -10.38 -5.45 -1.45
N GLU A 62 -10.13 -6.63 -2.01
CA GLU A 62 -11.17 -7.58 -2.44
C GLU A 62 -12.05 -8.03 -1.28
N LYS A 63 -11.43 -8.40 -0.15
CA LYS A 63 -12.13 -8.83 1.06
C LYS A 63 -13.04 -7.72 1.62
N VAL A 64 -12.54 -6.49 1.68
CA VAL A 64 -13.33 -5.33 2.11
C VAL A 64 -14.47 -5.06 1.13
N TYR A 65 -14.23 -5.16 -0.18
CA TYR A 65 -15.28 -5.01 -1.20
C TYR A 65 -16.40 -6.05 -1.03
N SER A 66 -16.04 -7.30 -0.72
CA SER A 66 -16.99 -8.38 -0.44
C SER A 66 -17.74 -8.25 0.89
N GLY A 67 -17.54 -7.17 1.64
CA GLY A 67 -18.22 -6.91 2.91
C GLY A 67 -17.62 -7.64 4.11
N GLU A 68 -16.44 -8.26 3.97
CA GLU A 68 -15.76 -8.88 5.11
C GLU A 68 -15.21 -7.82 6.07
N SER A 69 -15.34 -8.06 7.37
CA SER A 69 -14.83 -7.16 8.42
C SER A 69 -13.33 -7.38 8.64
N VAL A 70 -12.53 -6.99 7.64
CA VAL A 70 -11.06 -7.04 7.68
C VAL A 70 -10.48 -5.65 7.49
N GLU A 71 -9.36 -5.36 8.15
CA GLU A 71 -8.76 -4.02 8.11
C GLU A 71 -7.22 -4.07 8.10
N CYS A 72 -6.61 -3.03 7.52
CA CYS A 72 -5.16 -2.90 7.49
C CYS A 72 -4.62 -2.51 8.87
N VAL A 73 -3.85 -3.41 9.50
CA VAL A 73 -3.23 -3.14 10.80
C VAL A 73 -2.31 -1.92 10.78
N VAL A 74 -1.64 -1.64 9.65
CA VAL A 74 -0.75 -0.48 9.50
C VAL A 74 -1.51 0.84 9.58
N LEU A 75 -2.75 0.89 9.07
CA LEU A 75 -3.59 2.09 9.15
C LEU A 75 -4.09 2.37 10.56
N LYS A 76 -4.21 1.33 11.40
CA LYS A 76 -4.63 1.43 12.80
C LYS A 76 -3.49 1.73 13.77
N GLU A 77 -2.25 1.53 13.36
CA GLU A 77 -1.09 1.76 14.23
C GLU A 77 -0.99 3.24 14.63
N LYS A 78 -0.57 3.48 15.88
CA LYS A 78 -0.34 4.84 16.38
C LYS A 78 0.68 5.53 15.48
N LYS A 79 0.36 6.74 15.02
CA LYS A 79 1.26 7.58 14.21
C LYS A 79 2.31 8.25 15.09
N ASP A 80 3.20 7.42 15.65
CA ASP A 80 4.24 7.85 16.60
C ASP A 80 5.61 8.10 15.94
N LEU A 81 5.66 8.00 14.62
CA LEU A 81 6.73 8.38 13.71
C LEU A 81 6.11 8.56 12.31
N GLU A 82 6.29 9.70 11.70
CA GLU A 82 5.83 9.92 10.32
C GLU A 82 7.04 10.33 9.47
N VAL A 83 7.14 9.73 8.29
CA VAL A 83 8.19 10.05 7.32
C VAL A 83 7.53 10.70 6.12
N TYR A 84 8.12 11.80 5.65
CA TYR A 84 7.67 12.51 4.47
C TYR A 84 8.84 12.63 3.49
N ILE A 85 8.62 12.29 2.23
CA ILE A 85 9.59 12.46 1.14
C ILE A 85 8.97 13.41 0.14
N ASN A 86 9.63 14.53 -0.15
CA ASN A 86 9.10 15.59 -1.01
C ASN A 86 7.68 16.05 -0.59
N GLY A 87 7.43 16.16 0.72
CA GLY A 87 6.12 16.52 1.27
C GLY A 87 5.04 15.43 1.22
N LYS A 88 5.32 14.27 0.60
CA LYS A 88 4.39 13.13 0.54
C LYS A 88 4.65 12.18 1.70
N SER A 89 3.58 11.75 2.38
CA SER A 89 3.68 10.75 3.44
C SER A 89 4.22 9.44 2.87
N PHE A 90 5.28 8.93 3.48
CA PHE A 90 5.89 7.66 3.12
C PHE A 90 5.50 6.60 4.17
N PRO A 91 4.61 5.66 3.82
CA PRO A 91 4.14 4.68 4.78
C PRO A 91 5.26 3.74 5.20
N LEU A 92 5.36 3.48 6.50
CA LEU A 92 6.30 2.51 7.06
C LEU A 92 5.53 1.30 7.58
N ASN A 93 6.05 0.11 7.31
CA ASN A 93 5.65 -1.06 8.07
C ASN A 93 6.12 -0.92 9.53
N SER A 94 5.53 -1.69 10.43
CA SER A 94 5.76 -1.56 11.86
C SER A 94 7.19 -1.89 12.31
N PHE A 95 7.86 -2.80 11.61
CA PHE A 95 9.24 -3.16 11.91
C PHE A 95 10.15 -1.97 11.62
N VAL A 96 10.06 -1.40 10.42
CA VAL A 96 10.86 -0.24 9.98
C VAL A 96 10.54 0.98 10.84
N ARG A 97 9.25 1.23 11.13
CA ARG A 97 8.80 2.30 12.03
C ARG A 97 9.46 2.20 13.40
N ARG A 98 9.38 1.04 14.04
CA ARG A 98 9.94 0.80 15.37
C ARG A 98 11.46 0.90 15.36
N LEU A 99 12.11 0.37 14.33
CA LEU A 99 13.56 0.42 14.18
C LEU A 99 14.05 1.86 14.02
N LEU A 100 13.51 2.59 13.04
CA LEU A 100 13.89 3.97 12.76
C LEU A 100 13.65 4.87 13.98
N LYS A 101 12.50 4.74 14.64
CA LYS A 101 12.22 5.49 15.88
C LYS A 101 13.26 5.23 16.96
N LYS A 102 13.62 3.97 17.22
CA LYS A 102 14.63 3.62 18.22
C LYS A 102 15.99 4.19 17.87
N LEU A 103 16.40 4.10 16.61
CA LEU A 103 17.67 4.65 16.12
C LEU A 103 17.73 6.17 16.31
N LEU A 104 16.68 6.89 15.90
CA LEU A 104 16.60 8.34 16.06
C LEU A 104 16.65 8.76 17.53
N ILE A 105 15.89 8.11 18.41
CA ILE A 105 15.90 8.42 19.84
C ILE A 105 17.26 8.11 20.46
N ALA A 106 17.86 6.97 20.14
CA ALA A 106 19.19 6.59 20.65
C ALA A 106 20.24 7.62 20.25
N PHE A 107 20.24 8.06 18.99
CA PHE A 107 21.16 9.09 18.51
C PHE A 107 20.95 10.44 19.22
N LEU A 108 19.70 10.90 19.34
CA LEU A 108 19.39 12.21 19.93
C LEU A 108 19.71 12.29 21.42
N ARG A 109 19.64 11.17 22.16
CA ARG A 109 19.98 11.10 23.59
C ARG A 109 21.43 11.44 23.90
N GLU A 110 22.32 11.20 22.95
CA GLU A 110 23.75 11.51 23.09
C GLU A 110 24.06 12.99 22.84
N LEU A 111 23.07 13.77 22.37
CA LEU A 111 23.26 15.20 22.08
C LEU A 111 23.10 16.05 23.34
N LYS A 112 23.98 17.04 23.48
CA LYS A 112 23.90 18.03 24.56
C LYS A 112 22.57 18.79 24.48
N GLY A 113 21.85 18.86 25.61
CA GLY A 113 20.59 19.59 25.73
C GLY A 113 19.35 18.82 25.27
N TYR A 114 19.43 17.50 25.11
CA TYR A 114 18.25 16.67 24.87
C TYR A 114 17.37 16.57 26.12
N GLU A 115 16.09 16.98 26.00
CA GLU A 115 15.11 16.93 27.09
C GLU A 115 13.88 16.06 26.77
N GLY A 116 13.90 15.36 25.62
CA GLY A 116 12.76 14.58 25.14
C GLY A 116 11.61 15.44 24.59
N GLY A 117 10.48 14.80 24.28
CA GLY A 117 9.30 15.48 23.73
C GLY A 117 9.12 15.32 22.22
N SER A 118 8.53 16.33 21.57
CA SER A 118 8.29 16.32 20.12
C SER A 118 9.59 16.56 19.35
N ILE A 119 9.89 15.68 18.40
CA ILE A 119 11.13 15.71 17.62
C ILE A 119 10.78 15.97 16.16
N THR A 120 11.39 17.00 15.57
CA THR A 120 11.32 17.27 14.13
C THR A 120 12.71 17.16 13.53
N ILE A 121 12.86 16.32 12.51
CA ILE A 121 14.10 16.16 11.75
C ILE A 121 13.84 16.59 10.32
N ARG A 122 14.69 17.48 9.79
CA ARG A 122 14.67 17.91 8.39
C ARG A 122 16.05 17.65 7.80
N LEU A 123 16.08 17.05 6.63
CA LEU A 123 17.30 16.76 5.88
C LEU A 123 17.06 17.04 4.40
N GLU A 124 18.12 17.44 3.70
CA GLU A 124 18.13 17.61 2.25
C GLU A 124 19.04 16.54 1.65
N ASP A 125 18.50 15.68 0.79
CA ASP A 125 19.31 14.76 0.00
C ASP A 125 19.64 15.42 -1.35
N ARG A 126 20.92 15.75 -1.55
CA ARG A 126 21.42 16.39 -2.78
C ARG A 126 21.86 15.37 -3.84
N ASN A 127 21.90 14.08 -3.50
CA ASN A 127 22.27 13.00 -4.40
C ASN A 127 21.00 12.26 -4.85
N LYS A 128 20.26 12.84 -5.80
CA LYS A 128 19.09 12.18 -6.40
C LYS A 128 19.50 10.85 -7.07
N VAL A 129 19.30 9.74 -6.38
CA VAL A 129 19.19 8.43 -7.02
C VAL A 129 17.75 8.33 -7.53
N ILE A 130 17.59 8.37 -8.85
CA ILE A 130 16.29 8.14 -9.49
C ILE A 130 16.03 6.64 -9.38
N TYR A 131 15.19 6.24 -8.44
CA TYR A 131 14.64 4.89 -8.43
C TYR A 131 13.50 4.86 -9.45
N GLU A 132 13.73 4.22 -10.59
CA GLU A 132 12.64 3.83 -11.50
C GLU A 132 11.73 2.85 -10.73
N GLU A 133 10.43 3.16 -10.69
CA GLU A 133 9.42 2.31 -10.06
C GLU A 133 9.47 0.92 -10.72
N ARG A 134 9.84 -0.11 -9.93
CA ARG A 134 9.71 -1.52 -10.29
C ARG A 134 8.35 -2.06 -9.87
#